data_AF-A0A3C1ILF8-F1
#
_entry.id   AF-A0A3C1ILF8-F1
#
_cell.length_a   1.000
_cell.length_b   1.000
_cell.length_c   1.000
_cell.angle_alpha   90.00
_cell.angle_beta   90.00
_cell.angle_gamma   90.00
#
_symmetry.space_group_name_H-M   'P 1'
#
loop_
_entity.id
_entity.type
_entity.pdbx_description
1 polymer ?
#
loop_
_entity_poly.entity_id
_entity_poly.type
_entity_poly.pdbx_seq_one_letter_code
_entity_poly.pdbx_strand_id
1 'polypeptide(L)'
;FLLLVAIGLPLLAGGRGGLGVFGTPWAGFLFGFPFAAFAAGLIMERWRSDNIPLVAGCAAAGGGIGALYLIAVPYYMMATSSGLDQALFTAMLPFMPGDILKAILAGYITAGLAKARPDSLLSRA
;
A
#
# COMPACT_ATOMS: atom_id res chain seq x y z
N PHE A 1 -4.23 -12.29 2.14
CA PHE A 1 -3.69 -11.61 3.34
C PHE A 1 -4.78 -11.25 4.34
N LEU A 2 -5.69 -10.31 4.03
CA LEU A 2 -6.67 -9.81 5.02
C LEU A 2 -7.64 -10.87 5.58
N LEU A 3 -8.10 -11.82 4.77
CA LEU A 3 -8.94 -12.92 5.28
C LEU A 3 -8.22 -13.77 6.34
N LEU A 4 -6.93 -14.04 6.13
CA LEU A 4 -6.10 -14.76 7.09
C LEU A 4 -5.95 -13.98 8.40
N VAL A 5 -5.76 -12.65 8.30
CA VAL A 5 -5.77 -11.76 9.46
C VAL A 5 -7.12 -11.82 10.17
N ALA A 6 -8.23 -11.75 9.44
CA ALA A 6 -9.59 -11.74 10.01
C ALA A 6 -9.91 -13.01 10.80
N ILE A 7 -9.49 -14.19 10.32
CA ILE A 7 -9.67 -15.46 11.04
C ILE A 7 -8.68 -15.67 12.21
N GLY A 8 -7.81 -14.71 12.50
CA GLY A 8 -6.98 -14.70 13.71
C GLY A 8 -5.49 -14.93 13.52
N LEU A 9 -4.98 -15.10 12.29
CA LEU A 9 -3.54 -15.31 12.10
C LEU A 9 -2.76 -14.01 12.42
N PRO A 10 -1.64 -14.11 13.17
CA PRO A 10 -0.87 -12.96 13.64
C PRO A 10 0.07 -12.40 12.55
N LEU A 11 -0.50 -11.95 11.42
CA LEU A 11 0.26 -11.52 10.24
C LEU A 11 0.54 -10.01 10.19
N LEU A 12 -0.10 -9.21 11.06
CA LEU A 12 0.18 -7.78 11.16
C LEU A 12 1.41 -7.51 12.04
N ALA A 13 1.99 -6.33 11.89
CA ALA A 13 3.12 -5.89 12.71
C ALA A 13 2.83 -6.04 14.21
N GLY A 14 3.81 -6.56 14.95
CA GLY A 14 3.65 -6.88 16.37
C GLY A 14 2.83 -8.14 16.66
N GLY A 15 2.63 -9.03 15.68
CA GLY A 15 1.92 -10.30 15.87
C GLY A 15 0.40 -10.14 16.04
N ARG A 16 -0.17 -9.07 15.46
CA ARG A 16 -1.60 -8.77 15.60
C ARG A 16 -2.44 -9.50 14.55
N GLY A 17 -3.65 -9.88 14.93
CA GLY A 17 -4.63 -10.56 14.08
C GLY A 17 -6.03 -10.55 14.71
N GLY A 18 -6.99 -11.17 14.03
CA GLY A 18 -8.39 -11.29 14.45
C GLY A 18 -9.25 -10.09 14.04
N LEU A 19 -10.57 -10.22 14.19
CA LEU A 19 -11.53 -9.19 13.79
C LEU A 19 -11.36 -7.85 14.52
N GLY A 20 -10.81 -7.86 15.75
CA GLY A 20 -10.62 -6.65 16.54
C GLY A 20 -9.71 -5.60 15.88
N VAL A 21 -8.78 -6.00 15.01
CA VAL A 21 -7.90 -5.05 14.31
C VAL A 21 -8.64 -4.20 13.29
N PHE A 22 -9.74 -4.71 12.74
CA PHE A 22 -10.60 -4.03 11.76
C PHE A 22 -11.53 -2.99 12.41
N GLY A 23 -11.69 -3.01 13.73
CA GLY A 23 -12.44 -2.00 14.49
C GLY A 23 -11.60 -0.80 14.96
N THR A 24 -10.28 -0.80 14.68
CA THR A 24 -9.38 0.28 15.14
C THR A 24 -9.35 1.45 14.16
N PRO A 25 -8.94 2.67 14.59
CA PRO A 25 -8.73 3.80 13.68
C PRO A 25 -7.77 3.51 12.52
N TRP A 26 -6.83 2.58 12.73
CA TRP A 26 -5.85 2.15 11.74
C TRP A 26 -6.40 1.16 10.70
N ALA A 27 -7.63 0.70 10.86
CA ALA A 27 -8.24 -0.26 9.93
C ALA A 27 -8.45 0.32 8.53
N GLY A 28 -8.49 1.64 8.38
CA GLY A 28 -8.51 2.31 7.07
C GLY A 28 -7.38 1.88 6.15
N PHE A 29 -6.19 1.59 6.69
CA PHE A 29 -5.08 1.04 5.92
C PHE A 29 -5.36 -0.39 5.46
N LEU A 30 -5.94 -1.22 6.32
CA LEU A 30 -6.32 -2.60 5.97
C LEU A 30 -7.36 -2.59 4.85
N PHE A 31 -8.36 -1.73 4.94
CA PHE A 31 -9.38 -1.58 3.91
C PHE A 31 -8.82 -0.99 2.62
N GLY A 32 -7.77 -0.16 2.70
CA GLY A 32 -7.10 0.40 1.53
C GLY A 32 -6.17 -0.57 0.80
N PHE A 33 -5.66 -1.63 1.45
CA PHE A 33 -4.69 -2.56 0.84
C PHE A 33 -5.17 -3.19 -0.49
N PRO A 34 -6.41 -3.69 -0.64
CA PRO A 34 -6.86 -4.26 -1.91
C PRO A 34 -6.87 -3.21 -3.04
N PHE A 35 -7.30 -1.99 -2.74
CA PHE A 35 -7.36 -0.89 -3.71
C PHE A 35 -5.97 -0.38 -4.07
N ALA A 36 -5.06 -0.30 -3.10
CA ALA A 36 -3.66 0.02 -3.32
C ALA A 36 -2.97 -1.00 -4.24
N ALA A 37 -3.19 -2.30 -3.98
CA ALA A 37 -2.65 -3.37 -4.81
C ALA A 37 -3.22 -3.34 -6.24
N PHE A 38 -4.53 -3.14 -6.38
CA PHE A 38 -5.18 -2.99 -7.68
C PHE A 38 -4.64 -1.80 -8.47
N ALA A 39 -4.55 -0.62 -7.85
CA ALA A 39 -4.05 0.59 -8.49
C ALA A 39 -2.58 0.44 -8.92
N ALA A 40 -1.73 -0.13 -8.08
CA ALA A 40 -0.34 -0.42 -8.44
C ALA A 40 -0.24 -1.39 -9.62
N GLY A 41 -1.04 -2.46 -9.63
CA GLY A 41 -1.13 -3.41 -10.74
C GLY A 41 -1.58 -2.74 -12.03
N LEU A 42 -2.64 -1.93 -11.97
CA LEU A 42 -3.18 -1.21 -13.13
C LEU A 42 -2.16 -0.22 -13.71
N ILE A 43 -1.42 0.51 -12.88
CA ILE A 43 -0.35 1.41 -13.34
C ILE A 43 0.73 0.61 -14.07
N MET A 44 1.17 -0.52 -13.48
CA MET A 44 2.16 -1.39 -14.11
C MET A 44 1.69 -1.98 -15.45
N GLU A 45 0.41 -2.30 -15.56
CA GLU A 45 -0.19 -2.87 -16.78
C GLU A 45 -0.33 -1.84 -17.89
N ARG A 46 -0.75 -0.61 -17.56
CA ARG A 46 -1.02 0.46 -18.53
C ARG A 46 0.23 1.21 -18.95
N TRP A 47 1.19 1.39 -18.05
CA TRP A 47 2.43 2.11 -18.35
C TRP A 47 3.51 1.15 -18.87
N ARG A 48 3.43 0.82 -20.16
CA ARG A 48 4.31 -0.15 -20.85
C ARG A 48 5.71 0.39 -21.21
N SER A 49 6.25 1.33 -20.44
CA SER A 49 7.63 1.81 -20.62
C SER A 49 8.65 0.75 -20.18
N ASP A 50 9.76 0.61 -20.92
CA ASP A 50 10.88 -0.29 -20.60
C ASP A 50 11.66 0.13 -19.35
N ASN A 51 11.46 1.35 -18.86
CA ASN A 51 12.05 1.82 -17.62
C ASN A 51 11.31 1.24 -16.40
N ILE A 52 11.48 -0.06 -16.17
CA ILE A 52 10.86 -0.81 -15.06
C ILE A 52 11.05 -0.14 -13.69
N PRO A 53 12.25 0.32 -13.27
CA PRO A 53 12.39 0.87 -11.93
C PRO A 53 11.57 2.15 -11.74
N LEU A 54 11.48 3.00 -12.77
CA LEU A 54 10.62 4.18 -12.73
C LEU A 54 9.15 3.78 -12.63
N VAL A 55 8.67 2.91 -13.53
CA VAL A 55 7.25 2.55 -13.55
C VAL A 55 6.83 1.84 -12.28
N ALA A 56 7.63 0.89 -11.79
CA ALA A 56 7.34 0.16 -10.55
C ALA A 56 7.40 1.07 -9.32
N GLY A 57 8.33 2.03 -9.28
CA GLY A 57 8.38 3.04 -8.22
C GLY A 57 7.14 3.95 -8.24
N CYS A 58 6.74 4.44 -9.41
CA CYS A 58 5.53 5.25 -9.56
C CYS A 58 4.26 4.44 -9.28
N ALA A 59 4.20 3.17 -9.65
CA ALA A 59 3.09 2.28 -9.33
C ALA A 59 2.98 2.04 -7.82
N ALA A 60 4.11 1.79 -7.14
CA ALA A 60 4.16 1.66 -5.70
C ALA A 60 3.73 2.95 -4.99
N ALA A 61 4.16 4.13 -5.47
CA ALA A 61 3.70 5.41 -4.94
C ALA A 61 2.20 5.65 -5.21
N GLY A 62 1.73 5.42 -6.44
CA GLY A 62 0.33 5.62 -6.81
C GLY A 62 -0.63 4.72 -6.03
N GLY A 63 -0.31 3.43 -5.89
CA GLY A 63 -1.10 2.49 -5.12
C GLY A 63 -0.87 2.60 -3.62
N GLY A 64 0.38 2.43 -3.18
CA GLY A 64 0.76 2.32 -1.77
C GLY A 64 0.78 3.63 -0.99
N ILE A 65 0.81 4.78 -1.66
CA ILE A 65 0.65 6.09 -1.03
C ILE A 65 -0.69 6.68 -1.46
N GLY A 66 -0.87 6.96 -2.76
CA GLY A 66 -2.05 7.65 -3.28
C GLY A 66 -3.36 6.95 -2.92
N ALA A 67 -3.61 5.78 -3.50
CA ALA A 67 -4.86 5.03 -3.27
C ALA A 67 -5.02 4.59 -1.81
N LEU A 68 -3.93 4.23 -1.14
CA LEU A 68 -3.95 3.82 0.27
C LEU A 68 -4.40 4.96 1.20
N TYR A 69 -3.75 6.12 1.14
CA TYR A 69 -4.08 7.25 2.02
C TYR A 69 -5.44 7.86 1.68
N LEU A 70 -5.89 7.78 0.42
CA LEU A 70 -7.22 8.22 0.02
C LEU A 70 -8.34 7.48 0.76
N ILE A 71 -8.09 6.24 1.19
CA ILE A 71 -9.04 5.43 1.97
C ILE A 71 -8.72 5.54 3.47
N ALA A 72 -7.44 5.46 3.83
CA ALA A 72 -7.03 5.41 5.22
C ALA A 72 -7.29 6.71 5.99
N VAL A 73 -7.07 7.88 5.38
CA VAL A 73 -7.24 9.18 6.03
C VAL A 73 -8.73 9.47 6.33
N PRO A 74 -9.68 9.35 5.37
CA PRO A 74 -11.09 9.54 5.68
C PRO A 74 -11.61 8.55 6.72
N TYR A 75 -11.19 7.28 6.65
CA TYR A 75 -11.56 6.29 7.65
C TYR A 75 -11.06 6.68 9.04
N TYR A 76 -9.81 7.13 9.16
CA TYR A 76 -9.24 7.59 10.42
C TYR A 76 -10.02 8.78 11.00
N MET A 77 -10.40 9.74 10.16
CA MET A 77 -11.22 10.89 10.55
C MET A 77 -12.56 10.44 11.12
N MET A 78 -13.25 9.50 10.45
CA MET A 78 -14.53 8.97 10.91
C MET A 78 -14.39 8.19 12.23
N ALA A 79 -13.34 7.36 12.35
CA ALA A 79 -13.13 6.51 13.51
C ALA A 79 -12.69 7.27 14.78
N THR A 80 -12.11 8.46 14.63
CA THR A 80 -11.60 9.27 15.74
C THR A 80 -12.34 10.60 15.92
N SER A 81 -13.31 10.90 15.06
CA SER A 81 -13.99 12.19 14.99
C SER A 81 -13.02 13.38 14.86
N SER A 82 -11.87 13.16 14.20
CA SER A 82 -10.82 14.17 14.03
C SER A 82 -11.02 15.01 12.76
N GLY A 83 -10.53 16.25 12.78
CA GLY A 83 -10.40 17.07 11.58
C GLY A 83 -9.34 16.56 10.59
N LEU A 84 -9.34 17.11 9.38
CA LEU A 84 -8.40 16.72 8.31
C LEU A 84 -6.94 16.94 8.73
N ASP A 85 -6.62 18.10 9.31
CA ASP A 85 -5.25 18.43 9.73
C ASP A 85 -4.71 17.37 10.69
N GLN A 86 -5.46 17.06 11.74
CA GLN A 86 -5.05 16.03 12.71
C GLN A 86 -4.87 14.67 12.06
N ALA A 87 -5.76 14.28 11.13
CA ALA A 87 -5.63 13.02 10.41
C ALA A 87 -4.38 13.00 9.52
N LEU A 88 -4.05 14.09 8.83
CA LEU A 88 -2.83 14.20 8.02
C LEU A 88 -1.57 14.12 8.89
N PHE A 89 -1.53 14.87 10.00
CA PHE A 89 -0.38 14.87 10.92
C PHE A 89 -0.19 13.55 11.66
N THR A 90 -1.26 12.78 11.90
CA THR A 90 -1.19 11.54 12.68
C THR A 90 -1.09 10.30 11.80
N ALA A 91 -1.93 10.21 10.79
CA ALA A 91 -2.08 8.99 9.99
C ALA A 91 -1.22 9.00 8.73
N MET A 92 -0.75 10.15 8.22
CA MET A 92 -0.04 10.23 6.94
C MET A 92 1.39 10.75 7.06
N LEU A 93 1.57 11.97 7.56
CA LEU A 93 2.84 12.69 7.53
C LEU A 93 4.03 11.91 8.15
N PRO A 94 3.88 11.21 9.29
CA PRO A 94 4.99 10.46 9.89
C PRO A 94 5.47 9.28 9.04
N PHE A 95 4.58 8.72 8.21
CA PHE A 95 4.87 7.54 7.40
C PHE A 95 5.42 7.90 6.01
N MET A 96 5.20 9.13 5.54
CA MET A 96 5.61 9.60 4.23
C MET A 96 7.10 9.35 3.90
N PRO A 97 8.08 9.68 4.76
CA PRO A 97 9.49 9.44 4.43
C PRO A 97 9.79 7.96 4.19
N GLY A 98 9.23 7.09 5.04
CA GLY A 98 9.40 5.65 4.92
C GLY A 98 8.71 5.07 3.70
N ASP A 99 7.54 5.58 3.34
CA ASP A 99 6.78 5.10 2.18
C ASP A 99 7.41 5.54 0.85
N ILE A 100 7.95 6.76 0.79
CA ILE A 100 8.74 7.22 -0.36
C ILE A 100 9.97 6.31 -0.54
N LEU A 101 10.70 6.02 0.54
CA LEU A 101 11.83 5.10 0.48
C LEU A 101 11.41 3.70 0.02
N LYS A 102 10.30 3.15 0.55
CA LYS A 102 9.75 1.85 0.13
C LYS A 102 9.37 1.86 -1.35
N ALA A 103 8.79 2.94 -1.87
CA ALA A 103 8.42 3.04 -3.28
C ALA A 103 9.66 3.05 -4.19
N ILE A 104 10.72 3.79 -3.80
CA ILE A 104 12.00 3.77 -4.51
C ILE A 104 12.60 2.35 -4.52
N LEU A 105 12.64 1.70 -3.36
CA LEU A 105 13.14 0.33 -3.23
C LEU A 105 12.31 -0.66 -4.04
N ALA A 106 10.98 -0.55 -4.02
CA ALA A 106 10.08 -1.37 -4.83
C ALA A 106 10.40 -1.25 -6.32
N GLY A 107 10.72 -0.05 -6.80
CA GLY A 107 11.18 0.18 -8.17
C GLY A 107 12.42 -0.66 -8.52
N TYR A 108 13.48 -0.51 -7.74
CA TYR A 108 14.74 -1.23 -7.99
C TYR A 108 14.62 -2.75 -7.81
N ILE A 109 13.90 -3.22 -6.78
CA ILE A 109 13.67 -4.65 -6.53
C ILE A 109 12.90 -5.26 -7.70
N THR A 110 11.84 -4.59 -8.16
CA THR A 110 11.03 -5.06 -9.29
C THR A 110 11.86 -5.11 -10.58
N ALA A 111 12.72 -4.12 -10.82
CA ALA A 111 13.63 -4.11 -11.96
C ALA A 111 14.67 -5.25 -11.90
N GLY A 112 15.20 -5.55 -10.71
CA GLY A 112 16.08 -6.70 -10.50
C GLY A 112 15.38 -8.02 -10.78
N LEU A 113 14.13 -8.15 -10.32
CA LEU A 113 13.29 -9.32 -10.55
C LEU A 113 12.94 -9.48 -12.03
N ALA A 114 12.63 -8.39 -12.74
CA ALA A 114 12.38 -8.38 -14.19
C ALA A 114 13.56 -8.96 -14.99
N LYS A 115 14.79 -8.66 -14.57
CA LYS A 115 16.01 -9.16 -15.20
C LYS A 115 16.29 -10.63 -14.87
N ALA A 116 16.06 -11.02 -13.62
CA ALA A 116 16.37 -12.38 -13.16
C ALA A 116 15.28 -13.40 -13.52
N ARG A 117 14.01 -12.99 -13.52
CA ARG A 117 12.82 -13.82 -13.77
C ARG A 117 11.72 -12.99 -14.45
N PRO A 118 11.80 -12.74 -15.76
CA PRO A 118 10.84 -11.91 -16.50
C PRO A 118 9.38 -12.34 -16.31
N ASP A 119 9.13 -13.65 -16.29
CA ASP A 119 7.78 -14.24 -16.18
C ASP A 119 7.08 -13.96 -14.84
N SER A 120 7.80 -13.43 -13.85
CA SER A 120 7.22 -13.07 -12.55
C SER A 120 6.45 -11.75 -12.57
N LEU A 121 6.60 -10.94 -13.63
CA LEU A 121 5.87 -9.69 -13.80
C LEU A 121 4.55 -9.91 -14.55
N LEU A 122 3.60 -10.60 -13.92
CA LEU A 122 2.30 -10.95 -14.51
C LEU A 122 1.50 -9.73 -15.03
N SER A 123 1.66 -8.56 -14.42
CA SER A 123 1.02 -7.31 -14.88
C SER A 123 1.58 -6.79 -16.21
N ARG A 124 2.74 -7.32 -16.65
CA ARG A 124 3.40 -6.98 -17.90
C ARG A 124 3.44 -8.11 -18.92
N ALA A 125 2.83 -9.25 -18.60
CA ALA A 125 2.54 -10.28 -19.59
C ALA A 125 1.63 -9.73 -20.71
#